data_AF-A7E7V5-F1
#
_entry.id   AF-A7E7V5-F1
#
_cell.length_a   1.000
_cell.length_b   1.000
_cell.length_c   1.000
_cell.angle_alpha   90.00
_cell.angle_beta   90.00
_cell.angle_gamma   90.00
#
_symmetry.space_group_name_H-M   'P 1'
#
loop_
_entity.id
_entity.type
_entity.pdbx_description
1 polymer ?
#
loop_
_entity_poly.entity_id
_entity_poly.type
_entity_poly.pdbx_seq_one_letter_code
_entity_poly.pdbx_strand_id
1 'polypeptide(L)'
;MSDQELEYLARHVPSLDELVIDLRNFPRSNNILASASNFPNLTYLKITFGAQSRVSGDNLLLLGRKCPLLEILAFGSHARKAPYPSGCRCQPSSAGINDYLVEEQYKGDAGCK
;
A
#
# COMPACT_ATOMS: atom_id res chain seq x y z
N MET A 1 -13.92 13.70 -3.36
CA MET A 1 -13.29 12.79 -4.32
C MET A 1 -13.93 11.42 -4.22
N SER A 2 -14.97 11.21 -5.02
CA SER A 2 -15.52 9.91 -5.36
C SER A 2 -14.83 9.35 -6.62
N ASP A 3 -15.05 8.06 -6.89
CA ASP A 3 -14.54 7.38 -8.08
C ASP A 3 -15.06 8.04 -9.37
N GLN A 4 -16.33 8.46 -9.38
CA GLN A 4 -16.98 9.13 -10.51
C GLN A 4 -16.43 10.54 -10.77
N GLU A 5 -16.12 11.29 -9.71
CA GLU A 5 -15.47 12.60 -9.85
C GLU A 5 -14.09 12.46 -10.49
N LEU A 6 -13.33 11.43 -10.10
CA LEU A 6 -12.00 11.17 -10.64
C LEU A 6 -12.05 10.70 -12.11
N GLU A 7 -13.04 9.86 -12.47
CA GLU A 7 -13.29 9.49 -13.86
C GLU A 7 -13.69 10.68 -14.72
N TYR A 8 -14.55 11.56 -14.20
CA TYR A 8 -14.92 12.79 -14.89
C TYR A 8 -13.71 13.68 -15.12
N LEU A 9 -12.86 13.83 -14.11
CA LEU A 9 -11.61 14.59 -14.20
C LEU A 9 -10.70 14.01 -15.29
N ALA A 10 -10.50 12.70 -15.33
CA ALA A 10 -9.66 12.04 -16.33
C ALA A 10 -10.10 12.31 -17.78
N ARG A 11 -11.40 12.50 -18.03
CA ARG A 11 -11.92 12.85 -19.36
C ARG A 11 -11.60 14.28 -19.79
N HIS A 12 -11.47 15.21 -18.83
CA HIS A 12 -11.27 16.63 -19.11
C HIS A 12 -9.80 17.04 -19.04
N VAL A 13 -8.99 16.34 -18.25
CA VAL A 13 -7.55 16.55 -18.11
C VAL A 13 -6.77 15.25 -18.33
N PRO A 14 -6.84 14.65 -19.54
CA PRO A 14 -6.18 13.38 -19.81
C PRO A 14 -4.64 13.45 -19.79
N SER A 15 -4.09 14.67 -19.91
CA SER A 15 -2.65 14.93 -19.92
C SER A 15 -2.03 15.08 -18.52
N LEU A 16 -2.81 14.87 -17.45
CA LEU A 16 -2.32 14.97 -16.08
C LEU A 16 -1.20 13.94 -15.84
N ASP A 17 -0.06 14.44 -15.36
CA ASP A 17 1.15 13.69 -15.02
C ASP A 17 1.24 13.39 -13.52
N GLU A 18 0.85 14.36 -12.68
CA GLU A 18 0.86 14.22 -11.23
C GLU A 18 -0.54 14.27 -10.62
N LEU A 19 -0.86 13.27 -9.80
CA LEU A 19 -2.14 13.18 -9.09
C LEU A 19 -1.92 12.91 -7.60
N VAL A 20 -2.38 13.85 -6.78
CA VAL A 20 -2.38 13.74 -5.32
C VAL A 20 -3.81 13.77 -4.80
N ILE A 21 -4.22 12.69 -4.14
CA ILE A 21 -5.58 12.56 -3.58
C ILE A 21 -5.49 12.36 -2.07
N ASP A 22 -6.28 13.14 -1.34
CA ASP A 22 -6.51 12.96 0.09
C ASP A 22 -7.94 12.46 0.35
N LEU A 23 -8.05 11.21 0.79
CA LEU A 23 -9.31 10.54 1.08
C LEU A 23 -9.66 10.50 2.57
N ARG A 24 -8.94 11.23 3.43
CA ARG A 24 -9.12 11.12 4.89
C ARG A 24 -10.52 11.50 5.37
N ASN A 25 -11.15 12.46 4.70
CA ASN A 25 -12.49 12.96 5.03
C ASN A 25 -13.57 12.50 4.05
N PHE A 26 -13.25 11.51 3.21
CA PHE A 26 -14.18 10.99 2.21
C PHE A 26 -14.69 9.60 2.59
N PRO A 27 -15.85 9.20 2.07
CA PRO A 27 -16.31 7.82 2.18
C PRO A 27 -15.23 6.85 1.67
N ARG A 28 -15.21 5.65 2.25
CA ARG A 28 -14.30 4.60 1.80
C ARG A 28 -14.52 4.30 0.31
N SER A 29 -13.50 4.53 -0.50
CA SER A 29 -13.45 4.02 -1.87
C SER A 29 -12.68 2.69 -1.91
N ASN A 30 -13.21 1.73 -2.67
CA ASN A 30 -12.52 0.49 -3.00
C ASN A 30 -11.91 0.53 -4.41
N ASN A 31 -12.33 1.47 -5.27
CA ASN A 31 -11.95 1.52 -6.68
C ASN A 31 -11.12 2.75 -7.07
N ILE A 32 -10.66 3.56 -6.11
CA ILE A 32 -9.94 4.80 -6.41
C ILE A 32 -8.72 4.59 -7.33
N LEU A 33 -8.00 3.46 -7.16
CA LEU A 33 -6.87 3.11 -8.02
C LEU A 33 -7.31 2.75 -9.45
N ALA A 34 -8.46 2.07 -9.59
CA ALA A 34 -9.03 1.80 -10.90
C ALA A 34 -9.48 3.12 -11.57
N SER A 35 -10.06 4.05 -10.82
CA SER A 35 -10.42 5.37 -11.37
C SER A 35 -9.19 6.21 -11.72
N ALA A 36 -8.13 6.16 -10.90
CA ALA A 36 -6.83 6.79 -11.20
C ALA A 36 -6.14 6.19 -12.43
N SER A 37 -6.44 4.94 -12.78
CA SER A 37 -5.92 4.30 -14.01
C SER A 37 -6.41 4.95 -15.31
N ASN A 38 -7.33 5.91 -15.24
CA ASN A 38 -7.83 6.64 -16.41
C ASN A 38 -6.94 7.81 -16.83
N PHE A 39 -5.85 8.09 -16.12
CA PHE A 39 -4.85 9.09 -16.51
C PHE A 39 -3.69 8.39 -17.23
N PRO A 40 -3.69 8.31 -18.57
CA PRO A 40 -2.70 7.53 -19.31
C PRO A 40 -1.27 8.06 -19.18
N ASN A 41 -1.12 9.37 -18.92
CA ASN A 41 0.16 10.06 -18.82
C ASN A 41 0.69 10.16 -17.39
N LEU A 42 0.03 9.51 -16.43
CA LEU A 42 0.36 9.65 -15.03
C LEU A 42 1.76 9.07 -14.74
N THR A 43 2.63 9.92 -14.21
CA THR A 43 3.99 9.57 -13.77
C THR A 43 4.09 9.48 -12.26
N TYR A 44 3.25 10.24 -11.55
CA TYR A 44 3.22 10.29 -10.09
C TYR A 44 1.79 10.13 -9.55
N LEU A 45 1.59 9.13 -8.70
CA LEU A 45 0.36 8.93 -7.95
C LEU A 45 0.63 8.87 -6.45
N LYS A 46 0.00 9.77 -5.70
CA LYS A 46 -0.05 9.70 -4.23
C LYS A 46 -1.48 9.67 -3.75
N ILE A 47 -1.83 8.65 -2.98
CA ILE A 47 -3.13 8.54 -2.33
C ILE A 47 -2.95 8.46 -0.82
N THR A 48 -3.55 9.41 -0.10
CA THR A 48 -3.64 9.37 1.36
C THR A 48 -4.97 8.78 1.75
N PHE A 49 -4.95 7.57 2.30
CA PHE A 49 -6.15 6.83 2.64
C PHE A 49 -6.70 7.20 4.02
N GLY A 50 -8.04 7.21 4.12
CA GLY A 50 -8.75 7.31 5.38
C GLY A 50 -8.70 6.01 6.20
N ALA A 51 -9.25 6.06 7.41
CA ALA A 51 -9.33 4.87 8.25
C ALA A 51 -10.16 3.78 7.56
N GLN A 52 -9.70 2.52 7.66
CA GLN A 52 -10.37 1.34 7.09
C GLN A 52 -10.40 1.25 5.56
N SER A 53 -9.74 2.15 4.83
CA SER A 53 -9.49 1.96 3.40
C SER A 53 -8.58 0.76 3.15
N ARG A 54 -8.75 0.10 2.01
CA ARG A 54 -7.92 -1.02 1.58
C ARG A 54 -7.52 -0.83 0.12
N VAL A 55 -6.33 -1.27 -0.20
CA VAL A 55 -5.83 -1.35 -1.57
C VAL A 55 -6.16 -2.74 -2.12
N SER A 56 -6.76 -2.80 -3.31
CA SER A 56 -7.00 -4.05 -4.03
C SER A 56 -5.85 -4.34 -4.98
N GLY A 57 -5.36 -5.59 -4.99
CA GLY A 57 -4.33 -6.05 -5.93
C GLY A 57 -4.76 -5.95 -7.38
N ASP A 58 -6.02 -6.23 -7.69
CA ASP A 58 -6.56 -6.12 -9.05
C ASP A 58 -6.53 -4.67 -9.56
N ASN A 59 -6.82 -3.72 -8.66
CA ASN A 59 -6.79 -2.31 -9.02
C ASN A 59 -5.36 -1.80 -9.18
N LEU A 60 -4.39 -2.36 -8.43
CA LEU A 60 -2.96 -2.10 -8.66
C LEU A 60 -2.50 -2.64 -10.01
N LEU A 61 -2.92 -3.85 -10.38
CA LEU A 61 -2.59 -4.43 -11.67
C LEU A 61 -3.19 -3.61 -12.82
N LEU A 62 -4.45 -3.19 -12.69
CA LEU A 62 -5.11 -2.33 -13.66
C LEU A 62 -4.38 -0.99 -13.81
N LEU A 63 -3.99 -0.37 -12.69
CA LEU A 63 -3.21 0.86 -12.68
C LEU A 63 -1.90 0.69 -13.47
N GLY A 64 -1.11 -0.34 -13.17
CA GLY A 64 0.16 -0.59 -13.87
C GLY A 64 -0.03 -0.88 -15.37
N ARG A 65 -1.17 -1.46 -15.77
CA ARG A 65 -1.47 -1.72 -17.18
C ARG A 65 -1.88 -0.47 -17.95
N LYS A 66 -2.56 0.48 -17.31
CA LYS A 66 -3.12 1.67 -17.98
C LYS A 66 -2.30 2.94 -17.80
N CYS A 67 -1.41 2.97 -16.82
CA CYS A 67 -0.46 4.06 -16.59
C CYS A 67 0.97 3.54 -16.83
N PRO A 68 1.37 3.31 -18.11
CA PRO A 68 2.68 2.75 -18.43
C PRO A 68 3.85 3.68 -18.09
N LEU A 69 3.57 4.97 -17.88
CA LEU A 69 4.55 5.99 -17.51
C LEU A 69 4.66 6.18 -15.99
N LEU A 70 3.92 5.40 -15.19
CA LEU A 70 3.90 5.57 -13.74
C LEU A 70 5.24 5.18 -13.13
N GLU A 71 5.96 6.18 -12.61
CA GLU A 71 7.27 6.01 -11.98
C GLU A 71 7.14 5.91 -10.46
N ILE A 72 6.24 6.71 -9.87
CA ILE A 72 6.09 6.81 -8.42
C ILE A 72 4.65 6.50 -8.02
N LEU A 73 4.52 5.49 -7.15
CA LEU A 73 3.29 5.15 -6.46
C LEU A 73 3.50 5.24 -4.94
N ALA A 74 2.81 6.18 -4.30
CA ALA A 74 2.94 6.43 -2.86
C ALA A 74 1.59 6.32 -2.13
N PHE A 75 1.61 5.63 -0.98
CA PHE A 75 0.46 5.52 -0.10
C PHE A 75 0.70 6.23 1.22
N GLY A 76 -0.12 7.24 1.50
CA GLY A 76 -0.22 7.83 2.82
C GLY A 76 -1.22 7.05 3.66
N SER A 77 -0.88 6.80 4.92
CA SER A 77 -1.82 6.26 5.90
C SER A 77 -2.06 7.26 7.02
N HIS A 78 -3.29 7.27 7.54
CA HIS A 78 -3.54 7.86 8.84
C HIS A 78 -3.02 6.88 9.90
N ALA A 79 -1.83 7.12 10.43
CA ALA A 79 -1.50 6.56 11.73
C ALA A 79 -2.55 7.14 12.69
N ARG A 80 -3.48 6.31 13.18
CA ARG A 80 -4.09 6.63 14.46
C ARG A 80 -2.90 6.73 15.40
N LYS A 81 -2.69 7.90 16.03
CA LYS A 81 -1.88 7.91 17.25
C LYS A 81 -2.50 6.82 18.10
N ALA A 82 -1.82 5.69 18.24
CA ALA A 82 -2.22 4.72 19.23
C ALA A 82 -2.27 5.53 20.52
N PRO A 83 -3.42 5.64 21.21
CA PRO A 83 -3.35 6.08 22.58
C PRO A 83 -2.52 4.97 23.24
N TYR A 84 -1.26 5.25 23.56
CA TYR A 84 -0.46 4.33 24.35
C TYR A 84 -1.33 3.93 25.55
N PRO A 85 -1.68 2.65 25.76
CA PRO A 85 -1.91 2.22 27.11
C PRO A 85 -0.52 2.13 27.72
N SER A 86 -0.13 3.17 28.44
CA SER A 86 0.89 3.05 29.47
C SER A 86 0.51 1.87 30.37
N GLY A 87 1.27 0.79 30.28
CA GLY A 87 1.25 -0.33 31.22
C GLY A 87 0.33 -1.49 30.83
N CYS A 88 0.95 -2.58 30.35
CA CYS A 88 0.87 -3.88 31.00
C CYS A 88 1.95 -4.80 30.42
N ARG A 89 2.99 -5.02 31.21
CA ARG A 89 4.06 -5.98 30.98
C ARG A 89 3.54 -7.34 31.44
N CYS A 90 3.24 -8.25 30.52
CA CYS A 90 3.04 -9.68 30.81
C CYS A 90 3.77 -10.52 29.76
N GLN A 91 4.42 -11.57 30.26
CA GLN A 91 5.43 -12.45 29.67
C GLN A 91 5.05 -13.18 28.36
N PRO A 92 6.06 -13.70 27.63
CA PRO A 92 5.85 -14.47 26.41
C PRO A 92 5.21 -15.83 26.74
N SER A 93 4.06 -16.12 26.14
CA SER A 93 3.52 -17.47 26.09
C SER A 93 3.95 -18.11 24.76
N SER A 94 4.78 -19.13 24.88
CA SER A 94 5.24 -20.01 23.80
C SER A 94 4.08 -20.69 23.07
N ALA A 95 3.95 -20.39 21.79
CA ALA A 95 3.34 -21.21 20.74
C ALA A 95 3.83 -20.60 19.42
N GLY A 96 5.01 -20.97 18.93
CA GLY A 96 5.22 -22.25 18.28
C GLY A 96 4.85 -22.11 16.80
N ILE A 97 5.85 -21.82 15.95
CA ILE A 97 6.11 -22.41 14.63
C ILE A 97 7.38 -21.71 14.06
N ASN A 98 8.28 -22.54 13.56
CA ASN A 98 9.73 -22.33 13.39
C ASN A 98 10.15 -21.20 12.46
N ASP A 99 11.16 -20.47 12.92
CA ASP A 99 12.18 -19.81 12.12
C ASP A 99 13.05 -20.87 11.42
N TYR A 100 13.01 -20.93 10.09
CA TYR A 100 14.14 -21.44 9.31
C TYR A 100 14.80 -20.26 8.61
N LEU A 101 15.70 -19.61 9.35
CA LEU A 101 16.87 -18.96 8.80
C LEU A 101 17.67 -20.03 8.03
N VAL A 102 17.78 -19.89 6.72
CA VAL A 102 18.81 -20.59 5.96
C VAL A 102 20.07 -19.74 6.07
N GLU A 103 20.84 -19.95 7.14
CA GLU A 103 22.25 -19.57 7.14
C GLU A 103 23.05 -20.71 6.51
N GLU A 104 23.61 -20.43 5.33
CA GLU A 104 24.67 -21.24 4.76
C GLU A 104 25.85 -21.28 5.74
N GLN A 105 26.23 -22.47 6.20
CA GLN A 105 27.50 -22.62 6.89
C GLN A 105 28.28 -23.83 6.37
N TYR A 106 29.40 -23.50 5.75
CA TYR A 106 30.43 -24.36 5.21
C TYR A 106 31.05 -25.28 6.27
N LYS A 107 31.11 -26.57 5.93
CA LYS A 107 32.25 -27.51 6.03
C LYS A 107 33.21 -27.36 7.24
N GLY A 108 33.23 -28.38 8.09
CA GLY A 108 34.35 -28.65 9.00
C GLY A 108 34.13 -29.90 9.86
N ASP A 109 34.70 -31.02 9.43
CA ASP A 109 34.88 -32.26 10.19
C ASP A 109 35.51 -32.03 11.58
N ALA A 110 35.00 -32.72 12.61
CA ALA A 110 35.75 -33.74 13.37
C ALA A 110 35.11 -34.06 14.74
N GLY A 111 34.87 -35.35 14.97
CA GLY A 111 35.42 -36.04 16.14
C GLY A 111 34.58 -36.15 17.41
N CYS A 112 34.04 -37.35 17.63
CA CYS A 112 33.48 -37.84 18.89
C CYS A 112 34.45 -37.77 20.09
N LYS A 113 33.88 -37.61 21.29
CA LYS A 113 34.08 -38.52 22.43
C LYS A 113 32.94 -38.39 23.42
#